data_AF-A0A1V9DJ45-F1
#
_entry.id   AF-A0A1V9DJ45-F1
#
_cell.length_a   1.000
_cell.length_b   1.000
_cell.length_c   1.000
_cell.angle_alpha   90.00
_cell.angle_beta   90.00
_cell.angle_gamma   90.00
#
_symmetry.space_group_name_H-M   'P 1'
#
loop_
_entity.id
_entity.type
_entity.pdbx_description
1 polymer ?
#
loop_
_entity_poly.entity_id
_entity_poly.type
_entity_poly.pdbx_seq_one_letter_code
_entity_poly.pdbx_strand_id
1 'polypeptide(L)'
;MENVIQLMPSKWVTEDVLIAITGLRPGTIKRARENCWLQGREYLLFSPVNDPKPNSEAMYNREAIDKWIEAQAQRQPDAAERKKA
;
A
#
# COMPACT_ATOMS: atom_id res chain seq x y z
N MET A 1 26.75 -19.20 -16.44
CA MET A 1 25.71 -18.16 -16.31
C MET A 1 24.86 -18.56 -15.12
N GLU A 2 24.91 -17.79 -14.04
CA GLU A 2 24.01 -18.00 -12.91
C GLU A 2 22.61 -17.54 -13.31
N ASN A 3 21.61 -18.39 -13.10
CA ASN A 3 20.22 -18.02 -13.27
C ASN A 3 19.80 -17.13 -12.09
N VAL A 4 19.77 -15.82 -12.31
CA VAL A 4 19.23 -14.87 -11.34
C VAL A 4 17.71 -14.80 -11.51
N ILE A 5 16.97 -15.22 -10.49
CA ILE A 5 15.50 -15.09 -10.44
C ILE A 5 15.16 -13.85 -9.62
N GLN A 6 14.57 -12.83 -10.25
CA GLN A 6 14.06 -11.66 -9.56
C GLN A 6 12.63 -11.90 -9.11
N LEU A 7 12.41 -11.96 -7.79
CA LEU A 7 11.07 -12.06 -7.21
C LEU A 7 10.50 -10.66 -7.00
N MET A 8 9.21 -10.52 -7.31
CA MET A 8 8.44 -9.31 -7.02
C MET A 8 7.34 -9.65 -6.03
N PRO A 9 7.05 -8.76 -5.06
CA PRO A 9 5.92 -8.93 -4.17
C PRO A 9 4.61 -9.05 -4.94
N SER A 10 3.72 -9.92 -4.43
CA SER A 10 2.34 -10.05 -4.90
C SER A 10 1.59 -8.72 -4.82
N LYS A 11 0.44 -8.63 -5.50
CA LYS A 11 -0.41 -7.45 -5.42
C LYS A 11 -0.89 -7.18 -3.99
N TRP A 12 -1.39 -8.23 -3.34
CA TRP A 12 -1.80 -8.21 -1.94
C TRP A 12 -0.66 -8.73 -1.07
N VAL A 13 -0.24 -7.93 -0.09
CA VAL A 13 0.89 -8.23 0.81
C VAL A 13 0.49 -8.05 2.27
N THR A 14 1.26 -8.62 3.20
CA THR A 14 1.10 -8.38 4.63
C THR A 14 1.61 -6.99 5.03
N GLU A 15 1.29 -6.56 6.25
CA GLU A 15 1.76 -5.26 6.77
C GLU A 15 3.30 -5.17 6.75
N ASP A 16 4.00 -6.21 7.20
CA ASP A 16 5.47 -6.24 7.24
C ASP A 16 6.10 -6.10 5.85
N VAL A 17 5.54 -6.76 4.84
CA VAL A 17 6.03 -6.67 3.47
C VAL A 17 5.73 -5.29 2.89
N LEU A 18 4.54 -4.71 3.16
CA LEU A 18 4.23 -3.34 2.78
C LEU A 18 5.23 -2.35 3.40
N ILE A 19 5.53 -2.50 4.69
CA ILE A 19 6.52 -1.69 5.40
C ILE A 19 7.89 -1.82 4.73
N ALA A 20 8.34 -3.05 4.42
CA ALA A 20 9.62 -3.27 3.77
C ALA A 20 9.73 -2.63 2.37
N ILE A 21 8.63 -2.62 1.60
CA ILE A 21 8.61 -2.07 0.24
C ILE A 21 8.50 -0.54 0.25
N THR A 22 7.62 0.01 1.10
CA THR A 22 7.24 1.43 1.06
C THR A 22 7.96 2.29 2.10
N GLY A 23 8.50 1.67 3.15
CA GLY A 23 9.06 2.38 4.32
C GLY A 23 8.02 3.04 5.23
N LEU A 24 6.72 2.85 4.99
CA LEU A 24 5.67 3.40 5.86
C LEU A 24 5.73 2.77 7.25
N ARG A 25 5.45 3.56 8.30
CA ARG A 25 5.39 3.05 9.69
C ARG A 25 4.01 2.42 9.97
N PRO A 26 3.90 1.43 10.87
CA PRO A 26 2.63 0.81 11.24
C PRO A 26 1.56 1.83 11.68
N GLY A 27 1.96 2.85 12.46
CA GLY A 27 1.05 3.92 12.87
C GLY A 27 0.50 4.74 11.70
N THR A 28 1.29 4.95 10.65
CA THR A 28 0.86 5.63 9.42
C THR A 28 -0.12 4.77 8.64
N ILE A 29 0.17 3.47 8.50
CA ILE A 29 -0.70 2.49 7.84
C ILE A 29 -2.05 2.41 8.55
N LYS A 30 -2.06 2.36 9.89
CA LYS A 30 -3.29 2.39 10.69
C LYS A 30 -4.11 3.65 10.42
N ARG A 31 -3.51 4.83 10.50
CA ARG A 31 -4.20 6.10 10.21
C ARG A 31 -4.71 6.16 8.78
N ALA A 32 -3.95 5.64 7.81
CA ALA A 32 -4.38 5.59 6.43
C ALA A 32 -5.64 4.72 6.26
N ARG A 33 -5.70 3.54 6.89
CA ARG A 33 -6.92 2.69 6.92
C ARG A 33 -8.12 3.39 7.54
N GLU A 34 -7.91 4.16 8.60
CA GLU A 34 -8.99 4.84 9.32
C GLU A 34 -9.55 6.05 8.55
N ASN A 35 -8.74 6.71 7.71
CA ASN A 35 -9.10 8.02 7.17
C ASN A 35 -9.08 8.14 5.64
N CYS A 36 -8.27 7.34 4.93
CA CYS A 36 -7.94 7.60 3.52
C CYS A 36 -8.07 6.40 2.60
N TRP A 37 -7.74 5.20 3.09
CA TRP A 37 -7.73 3.97 2.33
C TRP A 37 -9.10 3.31 2.40
N LEU A 38 -9.54 2.75 1.28
CA LEU A 38 -10.82 2.07 1.17
C LEU A 38 -10.62 0.56 1.26
N GLN A 39 -11.42 -0.09 2.11
CA GLN A 39 -11.48 -1.55 2.16
C GLN A 39 -11.94 -2.09 0.80
N GLY A 40 -11.27 -3.13 0.29
CA GLY A 40 -11.43 -3.67 -1.06
C GLY A 40 -10.56 -2.99 -2.13
N ARG A 41 -9.97 -1.80 -1.85
CA ARG A 41 -9.10 -1.08 -2.80
C ARG A 41 -7.65 -1.06 -2.36
N GLU A 42 -7.34 -0.39 -1.26
CA GLU A 42 -5.98 -0.31 -0.69
C GLU A 42 -5.70 -1.40 0.34
N TYR A 43 -6.73 -1.85 1.06
CA TYR A 43 -6.59 -2.96 2.01
C TYR A 43 -7.81 -3.88 1.95
N LEU A 44 -7.68 -5.11 2.43
CA LEU A 44 -8.78 -6.04 2.64
C LEU A 44 -8.59 -6.77 3.95
N LEU A 45 -9.68 -7.34 4.46
CA LEU A 45 -9.64 -8.31 5.54
C LEU A 45 -9.56 -9.69 4.89
N PHE A 46 -8.49 -10.42 5.21
CA PHE A 46 -8.21 -11.73 4.67
C PHE A 46 -8.68 -12.81 5.65
N SER A 47 -9.28 -13.86 5.11
CA SER A 47 -9.67 -15.04 5.86
C SER A 47 -9.33 -16.28 5.06
N PRO A 48 -8.62 -17.26 5.64
CA PRO A 48 -8.27 -18.50 4.94
C PRO A 48 -9.50 -19.37 4.66
N VAL A 49 -10.63 -19.10 5.30
CA VAL A 49 -11.91 -19.81 5.12
C VAL A 49 -12.93 -19.02 4.30
N ASN A 50 -12.49 -17.96 3.60
CA ASN A 50 -13.34 -17.09 2.77
C ASN A 50 -14.48 -16.38 3.50
N ASP A 51 -14.39 -16.24 4.83
CA ASP A 51 -15.33 -15.48 5.67
C ASP A 51 -14.55 -14.43 6.50
N PRO A 52 -14.28 -13.24 5.94
CA PRO A 52 -13.53 -12.19 6.63
C PRO A 52 -14.39 -11.51 7.69
N LYS A 53 -13.84 -11.40 8.90
CA LYS A 53 -14.48 -10.75 10.05
C LYS A 53 -13.80 -9.42 10.36
N PRO A 54 -14.43 -8.52 11.13
CA PRO A 54 -13.82 -7.24 11.50
C PRO A 54 -12.45 -7.35 12.21
N ASN A 55 -12.16 -8.49 12.83
CA ASN A 55 -10.89 -8.79 13.49
C ASN A 55 -9.95 -9.68 12.66
N SER A 56 -10.28 -9.96 11.40
CA SER A 56 -9.44 -10.71 10.50
C SER A 56 -8.15 -9.96 10.16
N GLU A 57 -7.14 -10.70 9.71
CA GLU A 57 -5.87 -10.13 9.28
C GLU A 57 -6.06 -9.17 8.11
N ALA A 58 -5.35 -8.03 8.12
CA ALA A 58 -5.39 -7.08 7.02
C ALA A 58 -4.27 -7.36 6.02
N MET A 59 -4.63 -7.41 4.73
CA MET A 59 -3.68 -7.41 3.63
C MET A 59 -3.81 -6.11 2.83
N TYR A 60 -2.74 -5.75 2.12
CA TYR A 60 -2.58 -4.44 1.49
C TYR A 60 -2.27 -4.58 0.01
N ASN A 61 -2.98 -3.80 -0.81
CA ASN A 61 -2.76 -3.74 -2.24
C ASN A 61 -1.64 -2.75 -2.55
N ARG A 62 -0.42 -3.25 -2.75
CA ARG A 62 0.77 -2.40 -2.96
C ARG A 62 0.58 -1.43 -4.12
N GLU A 63 -0.02 -1.87 -5.23
CA GLU A 63 -0.20 -1.04 -6.42
C GLU A 63 -1.17 0.13 -6.22
N ALA A 64 -2.23 -0.08 -5.44
CA ALA A 64 -3.18 0.98 -5.11
C ALA A 64 -2.56 1.98 -4.13
N ILE A 65 -1.80 1.48 -3.16
CA ILE A 65 -1.09 2.30 -2.18
C ILE A 65 0.01 3.12 -2.85
N ASP A 66 0.80 2.54 -3.76
CA ASP A 66 1.82 3.25 -4.54
C ASP A 66 1.20 4.41 -5.32
N LYS A 67 0.09 4.16 -6.03
CA LYS A 67 -0.67 5.22 -6.72
C LYS A 67 -1.18 6.30 -5.77
N TRP A 68 -1.62 5.91 -4.58
CA TRP A 68 -2.06 6.86 -3.56
C TRP A 68 -0.90 7.71 -3.03
N ILE A 69 0.29 7.12 -2.86
CA ILE A 69 1.53 7.84 -2.48
C ILE A 69 1.94 8.79 -3.61
N GLU A 70 1.97 8.34 -4.87
CA GLU A 70 2.29 9.18 -6.03
C GLU A 70 1.35 10.39 -6.15
N ALA A 71 0.06 10.20 -5.84
CA ALA A 71 -0.89 11.30 -5.82
C ALA A 71 -0.59 12.36 -4.75
N GLN A 72 0.15 12.02 -3.68
CA GLN A 72 0.61 13.01 -2.69
C GLN A 72 1.66 13.96 -3.27
N ALA A 73 2.40 13.56 -4.30
CA ALA A 73 3.43 14.40 -4.92
C ALA A 73 2.84 15.71 -5.48
N GLN A 74 1.59 15.67 -5.96
CA GLN A 74 0.87 16.84 -6.48
C GLN A 74 0.36 17.78 -5.37
N ARG A 75 0.45 17.37 -4.11
CA ARG A 75 -0.07 18.10 -2.94
C ARG A 75 1.02 18.52 -1.97
N GLN A 76 2.28 18.41 -2.37
CA GLN A 76 3.40 18.82 -1.52
C GLN A 76 3.37 20.34 -1.33
N PRO A 77 3.48 20.83 -0.07
CA PRO A 77 3.62 22.26 0.18
C PRO A 77 4.90 22.77 -0.50
N ASP A 78 4.82 23.96 -1.08
CA ASP A 78 5.94 24.65 -1.72
C ASP A 78 6.59 23.90 -2.90
N ALA A 79 5.91 22.91 -3.48
CA ALA A 79 6.37 22.26 -4.69
C ALA A 79 6.37 23.24 -5.87
N ALA A 80 7.51 23.31 -6.57
CA ALA A 80 7.62 24.13 -7.78
C ALA A 80 6.55 23.70 -8.80
N GLU A 81 5.74 24.64 -9.27
CA GLU A 81 4.76 24.38 -10.31
C GLU A 81 5.48 23.82 -11.54
N ARG A 82 5.08 22.62 -11.99
CA ARG A 82 5.54 22.10 -13.29
C ARG A 82 5.08 23.08 -14.36
N LYS A 83 6.01 23.88 -14.90
CA LYS A 83 5.78 24.64 -16.13
C LYS A 83 5.37 23.64 -17.20
N LYS A 84 4.14 23.74 -17.70
CA LYS A 84 3.69 22.96 -18.85
C LYS A 84 4.54 23.39 -20.05
N ALA A 85 5.25 22.43 -20.64
CA ALA A 85 5.94 22.59 -21.92
C ALA A 85 4.94 22.65 -23.07
#